data_AF-A0A0P9CJL1-F1
#
_entry.id   AF-A0A0P9CJL1-F1
#
_cell.length_a   1.000
_cell.length_b   1.000
_cell.length_c   1.000
_cell.angle_alpha   90.00
_cell.angle_beta   90.00
_cell.angle_gamma   90.00
#
_symmetry.space_group_name_H-M   'P 1'
#
loop_
_entity.id
_entity.type
_entity.pdbx_description
1 polymer ?
#
loop_
_entity_poly.entity_id
_entity_poly.type
_entity_poly.pdbx_seq_one_letter_code
_entity_poly.pdbx_strand_id
1 'polypeptide(L)'
;HALERGKDPHRFPVFAFGGAGPVHAYRIARALGAPALLAPLGAGVMSTVGFLSAPLAFDFVRSWRGQLGALDWAHANALLSEMETEGAALLEESGVPAGAVRYRREADMRYVGQGHQIRVPLPDGALGDAQVPALQAAFEAVYRELYERLGPPVPVEIMNWRVTAAGPEPD
;
A
#
# COMPACT_ATOMS: atom_id res chain seq x y z
N HIS A 1 13.37 -7.22 7.46
CA HIS A 1 11.93 -7.14 7.14
C HIS A 1 11.16 -8.45 7.24
N ALA A 2 11.60 -9.60 6.69
CA ALA A 2 10.83 -10.85 6.81
C ALA A 2 10.57 -11.25 8.28
N LEU A 3 11.64 -11.30 9.10
CA LEU A 3 11.53 -11.60 10.53
C LEU A 3 10.76 -10.52 11.32
N GLU A 4 10.94 -9.24 10.99
CA GLU A 4 10.20 -8.12 11.60
C GLU A 4 8.70 -8.18 11.29
N ARG A 5 8.30 -8.87 10.21
CA ARG A 5 6.91 -9.11 9.81
C ARG A 5 6.43 -10.52 10.19
N GLY A 6 7.15 -11.22 11.09
CA GLY A 6 6.79 -12.56 11.56
C GLY A 6 6.83 -13.66 10.48
N LYS A 7 7.45 -13.40 9.33
CA LYS A 7 7.50 -14.36 8.22
C LYS A 7 8.69 -15.31 8.40
N ASP A 8 8.42 -16.60 8.25
CA ASP A 8 9.43 -17.67 8.24
C ASP A 8 10.23 -17.65 6.91
N PRO A 9 11.53 -17.29 6.92
CA PRO A 9 12.36 -17.22 5.71
C PRO A 9 12.48 -18.56 4.98
N HIS A 10 12.32 -19.69 5.68
CA HIS A 10 12.39 -21.03 5.08
C HIS A 10 11.26 -21.32 4.10
N ARG A 11 10.21 -20.50 4.11
CA ARG A 11 9.05 -20.63 3.22
C ARG A 11 9.15 -19.80 1.93
N PHE A 12 10.18 -18.97 1.78
CA PHE A 12 10.25 -17.99 0.67
C PHE A 12 11.52 -18.11 -0.15
N PRO A 13 11.42 -18.16 -1.50
CA PRO A 13 12.61 -18.11 -2.35
C PRO A 13 13.30 -16.75 -2.21
N VAL A 14 14.62 -16.73 -2.42
CA VAL A 14 15.39 -15.50 -2.53
C VAL A 14 15.42 -15.07 -3.99
N PHE A 15 14.96 -13.86 -4.29
CA PHE A 15 15.08 -13.26 -5.61
C PHE A 15 16.26 -12.27 -5.63
N ALA A 16 17.27 -12.56 -6.44
CA ALA A 16 18.53 -11.81 -6.48
C ALA A 16 18.61 -10.93 -7.73
N PHE A 17 18.61 -9.61 -7.53
CA PHE A 17 18.76 -8.61 -8.58
C PHE A 17 19.82 -7.55 -8.19
N GLY A 18 20.10 -6.62 -9.09
CA GLY A 18 21.21 -5.67 -9.00
C GLY A 18 22.52 -6.23 -9.56
N GLY A 19 23.44 -5.35 -9.94
CA GLY A 19 24.65 -5.72 -10.70
C GLY A 19 25.50 -6.81 -10.05
N ALA A 20 25.60 -6.81 -8.72
CA ALA A 20 26.34 -7.82 -7.95
C ALA A 20 25.44 -8.81 -7.18
N GLY A 21 24.11 -8.67 -7.28
CA GLY A 21 23.16 -9.47 -6.50
C GLY A 21 23.37 -10.98 -6.65
N PRO A 22 23.32 -11.52 -7.89
CA PRO A 22 23.51 -12.95 -8.13
C PRO A 22 24.86 -13.51 -7.63
N VAL A 23 25.92 -12.70 -7.64
CA VAL A 23 27.27 -13.11 -7.20
C VAL A 23 27.31 -13.41 -5.71
N HIS A 24 26.55 -12.66 -4.89
CA HIS A 24 26.55 -12.80 -3.44
C HIS A 24 25.36 -13.59 -2.89
N ALA A 25 24.26 -13.69 -3.64
CA ALA A 25 22.99 -14.19 -3.14
C ALA A 25 23.00 -15.68 -2.73
N TYR A 26 23.86 -16.52 -3.31
CA TYR A 26 23.93 -17.94 -2.95
C TYR A 26 24.23 -18.17 -1.46
N ARG A 27 25.25 -17.47 -0.92
CA ARG A 27 25.62 -17.61 0.49
C ARG A 27 24.51 -17.10 1.42
N ILE A 28 23.81 -16.06 1.00
CA ILE A 28 22.69 -15.47 1.74
C ILE A 28 21.50 -16.44 1.75
N ALA A 29 21.08 -16.93 0.57
CA ALA A 29 19.97 -17.88 0.45
C ALA A 29 20.22 -19.15 1.26
N ARG A 30 21.45 -19.66 1.24
CA ARG A 30 21.85 -20.83 2.05
C ARG A 30 21.81 -20.53 3.55
N ALA A 31 22.31 -19.36 3.99
CA ALA A 31 22.28 -18.98 5.40
C ALA A 31 20.85 -18.77 5.92
N LEU A 32 19.94 -18.30 5.08
CA LEU A 32 18.51 -18.17 5.39
C LEU A 32 17.74 -19.49 5.31
N GLY A 33 18.38 -20.57 4.81
CA GLY A 33 17.71 -21.84 4.53
C GLY A 33 16.53 -21.68 3.55
N ALA A 34 16.68 -20.79 2.56
CA ALA A 34 15.64 -20.55 1.57
C ALA A 34 15.46 -21.77 0.64
N PRO A 35 14.23 -22.07 0.20
CA PRO A 35 13.93 -23.24 -0.63
C PRO A 35 14.46 -23.09 -2.06
N ALA A 36 14.69 -21.86 -2.54
CA ALA A 36 15.25 -21.60 -3.86
C ALA A 36 15.96 -20.23 -3.92
N LEU A 37 16.88 -20.11 -4.88
CA LEU A 37 17.48 -18.84 -5.31
C LEU A 37 17.08 -18.60 -6.77
N LEU A 38 16.43 -17.47 -7.02
CA LEU A 38 16.02 -17.00 -8.34
C LEU A 38 16.94 -15.85 -8.77
N ALA A 39 17.67 -16.05 -9.87
CA ALA A 39 18.50 -15.02 -10.49
C ALA A 39 18.05 -14.86 -11.96
N PRO A 40 17.24 -13.85 -12.28
CA PRO A 40 16.71 -13.66 -13.62
C PRO A 40 17.79 -13.24 -14.61
N LEU A 41 17.56 -13.53 -15.90
CA LEU A 41 18.32 -12.91 -16.98
C LEU A 41 18.13 -11.40 -16.90
N GLY A 42 19.23 -10.64 -16.91
CA GLY A 42 19.17 -9.18 -16.73
C GLY A 42 19.03 -8.72 -15.27
N ALA A 43 19.34 -9.56 -14.28
CA ALA A 43 19.36 -9.19 -12.86
C ALA A 43 20.01 -7.82 -12.58
N GLY A 44 21.08 -7.47 -13.30
CA GLY A 44 21.78 -6.19 -13.17
C GLY A 44 20.97 -4.94 -13.54
N VAL A 45 19.92 -5.07 -14.35
CA VAL A 45 19.10 -3.96 -14.87
C VAL A 45 17.64 -4.03 -14.43
N MET A 46 17.32 -4.88 -13.44
CA MET A 46 15.95 -5.14 -13.02
C MET A 46 15.22 -3.87 -12.53
N SER A 47 15.94 -2.89 -11.96
CA SER A 47 15.36 -1.60 -11.58
C SER A 47 14.85 -0.80 -12.79
N THR A 48 15.58 -0.84 -13.91
CA THR A 48 15.16 -0.19 -15.16
C THR A 48 13.97 -0.91 -15.77
N VAL A 49 13.95 -2.24 -15.74
CA VAL A 49 12.78 -3.03 -16.17
C VAL A 49 11.56 -2.64 -15.34
N GLY A 50 11.67 -2.59 -14.01
CA GLY A 50 10.57 -2.14 -13.15
C GLY A 50 10.12 -0.71 -13.44
N PHE A 51 11.04 0.20 -13.76
CA PHE A 51 10.72 1.57 -14.15
C PHE A 51 9.96 1.65 -15.49
N LEU A 52 10.35 0.85 -16.48
CA LEU A 52 9.71 0.84 -17.80
C LEU A 52 8.38 0.08 -17.83
N SER A 53 8.20 -0.90 -16.94
CA SER A 53 7.00 -1.75 -16.87
C SER A 53 5.97 -1.27 -15.84
N ALA A 54 6.29 -0.27 -15.03
CA ALA A 54 5.33 0.29 -14.08
C ALA A 54 4.36 1.25 -14.78
N PRO A 55 3.06 1.20 -14.48
CA PRO A 55 2.14 2.24 -14.91
C PRO A 55 2.58 3.58 -14.33
N LEU A 56 2.43 4.66 -15.09
CA LEU A 56 2.61 6.00 -14.56
C LEU A 56 1.59 6.22 -13.43
N ALA A 57 2.07 6.60 -12.25
CA ALA A 57 1.22 6.77 -11.09
C ALA A 57 1.72 7.91 -10.19
N PHE A 58 0.77 8.57 -9.52
CA PHE A 58 1.03 9.61 -8.53
C PHE A 58 0.37 9.23 -7.20
N ASP A 59 1.16 9.30 -6.13
CA ASP A 59 0.71 9.02 -4.77
C ASP A 59 0.52 10.32 -3.99
N PHE A 60 -0.69 10.50 -3.48
CA PHE A 60 -1.06 11.64 -2.64
C PHE A 60 -1.31 11.20 -1.22
N VAL A 61 -0.90 12.05 -0.28
CA VAL A 61 -1.12 11.85 1.15
C VAL A 61 -1.54 13.17 1.78
N ARG A 62 -2.60 13.16 2.57
CA ARG A 62 -3.03 14.30 3.39
C ARG A 62 -3.26 13.83 4.82
N SER A 63 -2.64 14.52 5.77
CA SER A 63 -2.79 14.23 7.20
C SER A 63 -4.03 14.94 7.73
N TRP A 64 -5.04 14.17 8.09
CA TRP A 64 -6.21 14.69 8.77
C TRP A 64 -6.77 13.61 9.69
N ARG A 65 -6.65 13.87 10.99
CA ARG A 65 -6.93 12.88 12.02
C ARG A 65 -8.41 12.91 12.41
N GLY A 66 -9.05 11.74 12.46
CA GLY A 66 -10.41 11.60 12.94
C GLY A 66 -10.70 10.19 13.46
N GLN A 67 -11.53 10.10 14.50
CA GLN A 67 -12.03 8.80 14.97
C GLN A 67 -13.15 8.31 14.04
N LEU A 68 -13.15 7.02 13.71
CA LEU A 68 -14.11 6.43 12.76
C LEU A 68 -15.58 6.77 13.08
N GLY A 69 -15.95 6.77 14.37
CA GLY A 69 -17.32 7.06 14.82
C GLY A 69 -17.68 8.54 15.00
N ALA A 70 -16.75 9.46 14.72
CA ALA A 70 -16.96 10.91 14.91
C ALA A 70 -16.31 11.72 13.77
N LEU A 71 -16.19 11.11 12.60
CA LEU A 71 -15.48 11.66 11.45
C LEU A 71 -16.40 12.60 10.67
N ASP A 72 -15.86 13.76 10.25
CA ASP A 72 -16.55 14.61 9.28
C ASP A 72 -16.40 14.00 7.87
N TRP A 73 -17.36 13.16 7.50
CA TRP A 73 -17.33 12.49 6.20
C TRP A 73 -17.40 13.43 5.01
N ALA A 74 -18.00 14.61 5.15
CA ALA A 74 -18.02 15.59 4.07
C ALA A 74 -16.60 16.09 3.78
N HIS A 75 -15.84 16.41 4.84
CA HIS A 75 -14.44 16.79 4.71
C HIS A 75 -13.56 15.62 4.21
N ALA A 76 -13.78 14.39 4.69
CA ALA A 76 -13.06 13.20 4.22
C ALA A 76 -13.20 13.00 2.70
N ASN A 77 -14.45 13.06 2.21
CA ASN A 77 -14.73 12.89 0.79
C ASN A 77 -14.17 14.05 -0.05
N ALA A 78 -14.20 15.28 0.47
CA ALA A 78 -13.57 16.42 -0.20
C ALA A 78 -12.06 16.20 -0.37
N LEU A 79 -11.35 15.80 0.70
CA LEU A 79 -9.91 15.50 0.64
C LEU A 79 -9.59 14.39 -0.37
N LEU A 80 -10.39 13.32 -0.41
CA LEU A 80 -10.22 12.24 -1.38
C LEU A 80 -10.44 12.74 -2.82
N SER A 81 -11.52 13.50 -3.05
CA SER A 81 -11.85 14.04 -4.37
C SER A 81 -10.82 15.05 -4.87
N GLU A 82 -10.26 15.88 -3.98
CA GLU A 82 -9.17 16.81 -4.29
C GLU A 82 -7.93 16.05 -4.76
N MET A 83 -7.49 15.04 -4.02
CA MET A 83 -6.34 14.21 -4.40
C MET A 83 -6.57 13.43 -5.72
N GLU A 84 -7.80 12.95 -5.96
CA GLU A 84 -8.14 12.29 -7.24
C GLU A 84 -8.08 13.27 -8.40
N THR A 85 -8.56 14.50 -8.21
CA THR A 85 -8.54 15.54 -9.24
C THR A 85 -7.11 16.02 -9.52
N GLU A 86 -6.29 16.20 -8.48
CA GLU A 86 -4.85 16.49 -8.63
C GLU A 86 -4.15 15.38 -9.42
N GLY A 87 -4.43 14.10 -9.09
CA GLY A 87 -3.85 12.96 -9.80
C GLY A 87 -4.29 12.84 -11.25
N ALA A 88 -5.57 13.09 -11.53
CA ALA A 88 -6.11 13.11 -12.88
C ALA A 88 -5.41 14.16 -13.75
N ALA A 89 -5.26 15.38 -13.23
CA ALA A 89 -4.61 16.48 -13.94
C ALA A 89 -3.15 16.15 -14.30
N LEU A 90 -2.36 15.63 -13.35
CA LEU A 90 -0.97 15.25 -13.60
C LEU A 90 -0.84 14.12 -14.63
N LEU A 91 -1.76 13.15 -14.61
CA LEU A 91 -1.78 12.04 -15.56
C LEU A 91 -2.19 12.52 -16.96
N GLU A 92 -3.16 13.43 -17.05
CA GLU A 92 -3.59 14.04 -18.30
C GLU A 92 -2.47 14.88 -18.94
N GLU A 93 -1.77 15.69 -18.14
CA GLU A 93 -0.57 16.43 -18.57
C GLU A 93 0.54 15.50 -19.08
N SER A 94 0.58 14.27 -18.57
CA SER A 94 1.53 13.23 -18.99
C SER A 94 1.03 12.37 -20.18
N GLY A 95 -0.12 12.72 -20.77
CA GLY A 95 -0.67 12.06 -21.96
C GLY A 95 -1.57 10.84 -21.68
N VAL A 96 -1.97 10.61 -20.42
CA VAL A 96 -2.90 9.53 -20.07
C VAL A 96 -4.35 10.01 -20.26
N PRO A 97 -5.20 9.31 -21.04
CA PRO A 97 -6.60 9.69 -21.20
C PRO A 97 -7.36 9.63 -19.88
N ALA A 98 -8.21 10.63 -19.60
CA ALA A 98 -8.97 10.71 -18.35
C ALA A 98 -9.79 9.43 -18.04
N GLY A 99 -10.36 8.78 -19.05
CA GLY A 99 -11.12 7.53 -18.89
C GLY A 99 -10.28 6.28 -18.62
N ALA A 100 -8.95 6.38 -18.69
CA ALA A 100 -8.01 5.29 -18.42
C ALA A 100 -7.39 5.37 -17.02
N VAL A 101 -7.64 6.47 -16.28
CA VAL A 101 -7.12 6.65 -14.93
C VAL A 101 -7.87 5.75 -13.95
N ARG A 102 -7.11 5.05 -13.09
CA ARG A 102 -7.64 4.25 -11.99
C ARG A 102 -7.19 4.84 -10.67
N TYR A 103 -8.09 4.84 -9.68
CA TYR A 103 -7.81 5.33 -8.34
C TYR A 103 -7.76 4.17 -7.36
N ARG A 104 -6.79 4.21 -6.44
CA ARG A 104 -6.77 3.37 -5.25
C ARG A 104 -6.80 4.26 -4.03
N ARG A 105 -7.79 4.07 -3.17
CA ARG A 105 -7.97 4.83 -1.93
C ARG A 105 -7.54 4.00 -0.74
N GLU A 106 -6.73 4.59 0.13
CA GLU A 106 -6.25 3.94 1.35
C GLU A 106 -6.24 4.95 2.51
N ALA A 107 -6.27 4.44 3.73
CA ALA A 107 -6.10 5.24 4.95
C ALA A 107 -5.02 4.61 5.84
N ASP A 108 -4.21 5.45 6.48
CA ASP A 108 -3.38 5.00 7.59
C ASP A 108 -4.21 5.07 8.87
N MET A 109 -4.46 3.91 9.47
CA MET A 109 -5.37 3.74 10.60
C MET A 109 -4.64 3.13 11.80
N ARG A 110 -5.15 3.40 13.00
CA ARG A 110 -4.66 2.79 14.24
C ARG A 110 -5.73 2.73 15.31
N TYR A 111 -5.52 1.87 16.30
CA TYR A 111 -6.25 2.00 17.56
C TYR A 111 -5.82 3.29 18.27
N VAL A 112 -6.77 3.99 18.87
CA VAL A 112 -6.49 5.21 19.65
C VAL A 112 -5.46 4.91 20.75
N GLY A 113 -4.42 5.75 20.83
CA GLY A 113 -3.32 5.58 21.77
C GLY A 113 -2.18 4.68 21.28
N GLN A 114 -2.32 4.01 20.12
CA GLN A 114 -1.25 3.22 19.53
C GLN A 114 -0.21 4.12 18.84
N GLY A 115 1.08 3.78 18.96
CA GLY A 115 2.17 4.51 18.31
C GLY A 115 2.40 4.16 16.83
N HIS A 116 1.73 3.14 16.30
CA HIS A 116 1.95 2.62 14.95
C HIS A 116 0.63 2.55 14.19
N GLN A 117 0.70 2.84 12.90
CA GLN A 117 -0.41 2.89 11.97
C GLN A 117 -0.24 1.83 10.90
N ILE A 118 -1.36 1.26 10.44
CA ILE A 118 -1.41 0.28 9.36
C ILE A 118 -2.18 0.86 8.18
N ARG A 119 -1.83 0.44 6.97
CA ARG A 119 -2.50 0.90 5.76
C ARG A 119 -3.72 0.02 5.47
N VAL A 120 -4.89 0.65 5.35
CA VAL A 120 -6.17 -0.03 5.16
C VAL A 120 -6.80 0.45 3.85
N PRO A 121 -7.25 -0.45 2.97
CA PRO A 121 -7.98 -0.06 1.77
C PRO A 121 -9.33 0.56 2.14
N LEU A 122 -9.68 1.66 1.46
CA LEU A 122 -10.99 2.30 1.59
C LEU A 122 -11.93 1.73 0.50
N PRO A 123 -13.24 1.62 0.78
CA PRO A 123 -14.20 1.24 -0.25
C PRO A 123 -14.33 2.36 -1.29
N ASP A 124 -14.72 1.96 -2.50
CA ASP A 124 -15.08 2.91 -3.57
C ASP A 124 -16.35 3.68 -3.22
N GLY A 125 -16.53 4.84 -3.88
CA GLY A 125 -17.70 5.70 -3.68
C GLY A 125 -17.58 6.63 -2.48
N ALA A 126 -18.69 7.30 -2.14
CA ALA A 126 -18.72 8.25 -1.03
C ALA A 126 -18.71 7.52 0.32
N LEU A 127 -17.85 7.99 1.23
CA LEU A 127 -17.79 7.51 2.61
C LEU A 127 -18.82 8.22 3.49
N GLY A 128 -19.33 7.52 4.49
CA GLY A 128 -20.30 8.02 5.45
C GLY A 128 -20.42 7.07 6.64
N ASP A 129 -21.33 7.39 7.56
CA ASP A 129 -21.55 6.57 8.77
C ASP A 129 -21.94 5.12 8.43
N ALA A 130 -22.61 4.91 7.29
CA ALA A 130 -22.98 3.58 6.81
C ALA A 130 -21.77 2.69 6.50
N GLN A 131 -20.61 3.27 6.16
CA GLN A 131 -19.38 2.55 5.82
C GLN A 131 -18.51 2.26 7.05
N VAL A 132 -18.81 2.85 8.22
CA VAL A 132 -18.01 2.66 9.44
C VAL A 132 -17.82 1.18 9.80
N PRO A 133 -18.86 0.31 9.79
CA PRO A 133 -18.67 -1.11 10.10
C PRO A 133 -17.74 -1.82 9.12
N ALA A 134 -17.83 -1.48 7.82
CA ALA A 134 -16.98 -2.06 6.79
C ALA A 134 -15.52 -1.61 6.93
N LEU A 135 -15.29 -0.33 7.23
CA LEU A 135 -13.96 0.23 7.49
C LEU A 135 -13.31 -0.38 8.74
N GLN A 136 -14.09 -0.53 9.80
CA GLN A 136 -13.65 -1.20 11.02
C GLN A 136 -13.23 -2.66 10.73
N ALA A 137 -14.05 -3.40 9.99
CA ALA A 137 -13.74 -4.78 9.61
C ALA A 137 -12.50 -4.88 8.71
N ALA A 138 -12.33 -3.96 7.74
CA ALA A 138 -11.15 -3.90 6.88
C ALA A 138 -9.88 -3.64 7.70
N PHE A 139 -9.93 -2.68 8.64
CA PHE A 139 -8.83 -2.42 9.55
C PHE A 139 -8.49 -3.64 10.41
N GLU A 140 -9.47 -4.29 11.02
CA GLU A 140 -9.25 -5.48 11.85
C GLU A 140 -8.69 -6.66 11.06
N ALA A 141 -9.09 -6.83 9.79
CA ALA A 141 -8.55 -7.84 8.90
C ALA A 141 -7.05 -7.62 8.64
N VAL A 142 -6.67 -6.39 8.25
CA VAL A 142 -5.25 -6.03 8.02
C VAL A 142 -4.46 -6.13 9.33
N TYR A 143 -5.04 -5.67 10.45
CA TYR A 143 -4.39 -5.75 11.76
C TYR A 143 -4.10 -7.20 12.16
N ARG A 144 -5.07 -8.11 11.95
CA ARG A 144 -4.92 -9.53 12.24
C ARG A 144 -3.89 -10.20 11.34
N GLU A 145 -3.81 -9.81 10.06
CA GLU A 145 -2.77 -10.33 9.15
C GLU A 145 -1.37 -9.93 9.60
N LEU A 146 -1.21 -8.70 10.11
CA LEU A 146 0.09 -8.17 10.52
C LEU A 146 0.53 -8.63 11.91
N TYR A 147 -0.41 -8.82 12.84
CA TYR A 147 -0.09 -9.05 14.26
C TYR A 147 -0.65 -10.36 14.84
N GLU A 148 -1.38 -11.16 14.04
CA GLU A 148 -1.98 -12.45 14.43
C GLU A 148 -2.90 -12.38 15.68
N ARG A 149 -3.43 -11.19 15.98
CA ARG A 149 -4.29 -10.94 17.14
C ARG A 149 -5.33 -9.87 16.84
N LEU A 150 -6.37 -9.85 17.67
CA LEU A 150 -7.29 -8.71 17.75
C LEU A 150 -6.67 -7.59 18.56
N GLY A 151 -7.03 -6.35 18.25
CA GLY A 151 -6.55 -5.21 19.01
C GLY A 151 -7.35 -4.95 20.28
N PRO A 152 -6.94 -3.95 21.07
CA PRO A 152 -7.63 -3.57 22.29
C PRO A 152 -9.05 -3.04 21.98
N PRO A 153 -9.99 -3.11 22.94
CA PRO A 153 -11.36 -2.64 22.79
C PRO A 153 -11.42 -1.10 22.89
N VAL A 154 -10.71 -0.41 22.00
CA VAL A 154 -10.66 1.05 21.92
C VAL A 154 -11.06 1.49 20.51
N PRO A 155 -11.54 2.74 20.34
CA PRO A 155 -11.89 3.25 19.02
C PRO A 155 -10.71 3.21 18.05
N VAL A 156 -11.03 3.14 16.77
CA VAL A 156 -10.07 3.27 15.67
C VAL A 156 -10.09 4.71 15.16
N GLU A 157 -8.91 5.23 14.87
CA GLU A 157 -8.71 6.54 14.26
C GLU A 157 -7.95 6.43 12.94
N ILE A 158 -8.34 7.29 12.00
CA ILE A 158 -7.63 7.54 10.76
C ILE A 158 -6.65 8.68 11.02
N MET A 159 -5.41 8.53 10.56
CA MET A 159 -4.34 9.51 10.70
C MET A 159 -4.05 10.23 9.38
N ASN A 160 -3.98 9.47 8.28
CA ASN A 160 -3.71 9.99 6.95
C ASN A 160 -4.66 9.38 5.92
N TRP A 161 -4.98 10.16 4.90
CA TRP A 161 -5.76 9.79 3.73
C TRP A 161 -4.83 9.69 2.53
N ARG A 162 -5.05 8.68 1.69
CA ARG A 162 -4.17 8.36 0.57
C ARG A 162 -4.98 8.08 -0.68
N VAL A 163 -4.49 8.59 -1.79
CA VAL A 163 -4.98 8.26 -3.14
C VAL A 163 -3.76 7.98 -4.01
N THR A 164 -3.75 6.82 -4.66
CA THR A 164 -2.89 6.56 -5.80
C THR A 164 -3.73 6.73 -7.07
N ALA A 165 -3.37 7.67 -7.93
CA ALA A 165 -3.90 7.77 -9.28
C ALA A 165 -2.91 7.11 -10.25
N ALA A 166 -3.36 6.16 -11.06
CA ALA A 166 -2.50 5.42 -11.99
C ALA A 166 -3.12 5.36 -13.39
N GLY A 167 -2.26 5.45 -14.41
CA GLY A 167 -2.62 5.14 -15.80
C GLY A 167 -2.82 3.64 -16.02
N PRO A 168 -3.12 3.23 -17.27
CA PRO A 168 -3.25 1.82 -17.62
C PRO A 168 -1.92 1.08 -17.41
N GLU A 169 -2.02 -0.23 -17.19
CA GLU A 169 -0.82 -1.09 -17.20
C GLU A 169 -0.14 -0.98 -18.57
N PRO A 170 1.20 -0.85 -18.63
CA PRO A 170 1.94 -0.90 -19.88
C PRO A 170 1.78 -2.26 -20.56
N ASP A 171 1.74 -2.27 -21.90
CA ASP A 171 1.71 -3.49 -22.73
C ASP A 171 2.99 -4.35 -22.59
#